data_AF-X1NXR0-F1
#
_entry.id   AF-X1NXR0-F1
#
_cell.length_a   1.000
_cell.length_b   1.000
_cell.length_c   1.000
_cell.angle_alpha   90.00
_cell.angle_beta   90.00
_cell.angle_gamma   90.00
#
_symmetry.space_group_name_H-M   'P 1'
#
loop_
_entity.id
_entity.type
_entity.pdbx_description
1 polymer ?
#
loop_
_entity_poly.entity_id
_entity_poly.type
_entity_poly.pdbx_seq_one_letter_code
_entity_poly.pdbx_strand_id
1 'polypeptide(L)'
;GFDVITILTKRLEGLADWLDADVHINRDGLSEALRCRPDAALIIAPEKGGELEQITAKLRRGGVTVLGPNGEVIQTCADKWLTHRALRGTVPQPKTWRTPRDIEQPILIKPADGVGCEGIKFAAGPYNAGKVIFQEFVEGEHASCCLLMKEGKGVVLSVNKQEIVIKRGQFEYAGSAIPFKHPLEKECAGIALRAAEGLGLHGYCGVDLVVGEASYFIELNPRVTTSFVALAQVLQANLAKVAVDVLVDGASMPKLQLKGCSLVRI
;
A
#
# COMPACT_ATOMS: atom_id res chain seq x y z
N GLY A 1 26.03 -8.42 -7.59
CA GLY A 1 24.82 -9.03 -7.01
C GLY A 1 24.44 -8.25 -5.78
N PHE A 2 23.39 -8.65 -5.09
CA PHE A 2 23.06 -8.16 -3.75
C PHE A 2 23.25 -9.31 -2.78
N ASP A 3 23.84 -9.05 -1.62
CA ASP A 3 23.81 -9.99 -0.50
C ASP A 3 22.49 -9.75 0.25
N VAL A 4 21.62 -10.75 0.29
CA VAL A 4 20.26 -10.62 0.78
C VAL A 4 20.14 -11.19 2.19
N ILE A 5 19.71 -10.34 3.12
CA ILE A 5 19.35 -10.73 4.49
C ILE A 5 17.83 -10.71 4.57
N THR A 6 17.22 -11.84 4.95
CA THR A 6 15.78 -11.90 5.21
C THR A 6 15.50 -11.97 6.70
N ILE A 7 14.50 -11.22 7.15
CA ILE A 7 14.00 -11.25 8.52
C ILE A 7 12.54 -11.68 8.48
N LEU A 8 12.22 -12.78 9.15
CA LEU A 8 10.86 -13.29 9.22
C LEU A 8 10.32 -13.21 10.64
N THR A 9 9.07 -12.76 10.74
CA THR A 9 8.31 -12.89 11.98
C THR A 9 8.09 -14.37 12.29
N LYS A 10 7.82 -14.70 13.56
CA LYS A 10 7.51 -16.08 13.96
C LYS A 10 6.40 -16.73 13.11
N ARG A 11 5.44 -15.94 12.63
CA ARG A 11 4.32 -16.44 11.79
C ARG A 11 4.76 -16.88 10.39
N LEU A 12 5.89 -16.38 9.91
CA LEU A 12 6.38 -16.60 8.55
C LEU A 12 7.65 -17.45 8.51
N GLU A 13 8.20 -17.89 9.66
CA GLU A 13 9.48 -18.62 9.72
C GLU A 13 9.47 -19.91 8.88
N GLY A 14 8.31 -20.56 8.73
CA GLY A 14 8.16 -21.73 7.87
C GLY A 14 8.33 -21.48 6.35
N LEU A 15 8.42 -20.21 5.94
CA LEU A 15 8.71 -19.82 4.56
C LEU A 15 10.20 -19.52 4.33
N ALA A 16 11.06 -19.62 5.36
CA ALA A 16 12.47 -19.25 5.24
C ALA A 16 13.15 -19.97 4.07
N ASP A 17 12.97 -21.28 3.95
CA ASP A 17 13.60 -22.11 2.92
C ASP A 17 13.10 -21.83 1.49
N TRP A 18 12.02 -21.05 1.35
CA TRP A 18 11.46 -20.65 0.06
C TRP A 18 12.05 -19.32 -0.44
N LEU A 19 12.81 -18.63 0.42
CA LEU A 19 13.42 -17.34 0.09
C LEU A 19 14.85 -17.55 -0.38
N ASP A 20 15.17 -16.96 -1.52
CA ASP A 20 16.55 -16.87 -2.03
C ASP A 20 17.27 -15.75 -1.26
N ALA A 21 17.93 -16.11 -0.15
CA ALA A 21 18.66 -15.19 0.70
C ALA A 21 19.96 -15.80 1.24
N ASP A 22 20.99 -14.98 1.40
CA ASP A 22 22.30 -15.40 1.94
C ASP A 22 22.26 -15.59 3.45
N VAL A 23 21.41 -14.83 4.14
CA VAL A 23 21.25 -14.89 5.61
C VAL A 23 19.77 -14.90 5.97
N HIS A 24 19.37 -15.91 6.75
CA HIS A 24 18.01 -16.03 7.27
C HIS A 24 17.99 -15.74 8.78
N ILE A 25 17.25 -14.70 9.17
CA ILE A 25 17.07 -14.31 10.57
C ILE A 25 15.60 -14.48 10.94
N ASN A 26 15.32 -15.31 11.94
CA ASN A 26 13.95 -15.59 12.37
C ASN A 26 13.60 -14.87 13.69
N ARG A 27 12.30 -14.87 14.03
CA ARG A 27 11.77 -14.37 15.31
C ARG A 27 12.04 -12.88 15.55
N ASP A 28 11.83 -12.05 14.54
CA ASP A 28 11.95 -10.59 14.64
C ASP A 28 13.36 -10.13 15.09
N GLY A 29 14.39 -10.85 14.65
CA GLY A 29 15.81 -10.61 14.95
C GLY A 29 16.38 -9.32 14.33
N LEU A 30 15.66 -8.20 14.39
CA LEU A 30 16.07 -6.92 13.81
C LEU A 30 17.41 -6.41 14.36
N SER A 31 17.70 -6.69 15.63
CA SER A 31 18.99 -6.34 16.23
C SER A 31 20.14 -7.18 15.66
N GLU A 32 19.86 -8.43 15.26
CA GLU A 32 20.84 -9.29 14.59
C GLU A 32 21.09 -8.83 13.16
N ALA A 33 20.03 -8.49 12.43
CA ALA A 33 20.15 -7.93 11.08
C ALA A 33 20.98 -6.65 11.07
N LEU A 34 20.81 -5.76 12.06
CA LEU A 34 21.64 -4.56 12.20
C LEU A 34 23.14 -4.88 12.40
N ARG A 35 23.50 -6.02 13.00
CA ARG A 35 24.90 -6.45 13.15
C ARG A 35 25.52 -6.87 11.81
N CYS A 36 24.70 -7.30 10.85
CA CYS A 36 25.14 -7.59 9.49
C CYS A 36 25.44 -6.31 8.68
N ARG A 37 25.11 -5.12 9.22
CA ARG A 37 25.36 -3.80 8.60
C ARG A 37 24.80 -3.68 7.17
N PRO A 38 23.48 -3.90 6.97
CA PRO A 38 22.88 -3.78 5.65
C PRO A 38 22.96 -2.33 5.14
N ASP A 39 23.28 -2.15 3.86
CA ASP A 39 23.31 -0.83 3.22
C ASP A 39 21.90 -0.24 3.07
N ALA A 40 20.93 -1.10 2.74
CA ALA A 40 19.54 -0.73 2.55
C ALA A 40 18.57 -1.80 3.07
N ALA A 41 17.33 -1.39 3.35
CA ALA A 41 16.26 -2.26 3.80
C ALA A 41 14.92 -1.93 3.14
N LEU A 42 14.24 -2.97 2.65
CA LEU A 42 12.83 -2.93 2.24
C LEU A 42 11.99 -3.58 3.35
N ILE A 43 10.96 -2.89 3.82
CA ILE A 43 10.13 -3.37 4.93
C ILE A 43 8.76 -3.75 4.39
N ILE A 44 8.31 -4.97 4.72
CA ILE A 44 6.96 -5.46 4.44
C ILE A 44 6.30 -5.77 5.78
N ALA A 45 5.62 -4.77 6.35
CA ALA A 45 4.91 -4.87 7.62
C ALA A 45 3.67 -3.96 7.57
N PRO A 46 2.57 -4.31 8.26
CA PRO A 46 1.39 -3.45 8.29
C PRO A 46 1.70 -2.11 8.99
N GLU A 47 0.98 -1.08 8.60
CA GLU A 47 0.99 0.24 9.25
C GLU A 47 0.12 0.25 10.51
N LYS A 48 -0.79 -0.73 10.65
CA LYS A 48 -1.61 -0.96 11.83
C LYS A 48 -0.77 -1.10 13.09
N GLY A 49 -1.18 -0.43 14.17
CA GLY A 49 -0.45 -0.44 15.44
C GLY A 49 0.96 0.18 15.38
N GLY A 50 1.31 0.86 14.28
CA GLY A 50 2.60 1.51 14.09
C GLY A 50 3.76 0.55 13.80
N GLU A 51 3.50 -0.70 13.42
CA GLU A 51 4.56 -1.71 13.22
C GLU A 51 5.56 -1.28 12.13
N LEU A 52 5.07 -0.87 10.95
CA LEU A 52 5.91 -0.33 9.87
C LEU A 52 6.75 0.88 10.33
N GLU A 53 6.16 1.79 11.11
CA GLU A 53 6.83 3.00 11.59
C GLU A 53 7.94 2.67 12.59
N GLN A 54 7.67 1.77 13.54
CA GLN A 54 8.64 1.36 14.56
C GLN A 54 9.85 0.63 13.96
N ILE A 55 9.60 -0.28 13.01
CA ILE A 55 10.67 -0.99 12.29
C ILE A 55 11.51 0.02 11.49
N THR A 56 10.84 0.91 10.75
CA THR A 56 11.49 1.98 9.98
C THR A 56 12.38 2.87 10.85
N ALA A 57 11.86 3.32 11.99
CA ALA A 57 12.59 4.17 12.92
C ALA A 57 13.79 3.44 13.55
N LYS A 58 13.66 2.15 13.87
CA LYS A 58 14.76 1.35 14.41
C LYS A 58 15.88 1.13 13.38
N LEU A 59 15.55 0.83 12.12
CA LEU A 59 16.54 0.67 11.04
C LEU A 59 17.27 1.98 10.75
N ARG A 60 16.54 3.09 10.61
CA ARG A 60 17.15 4.41 10.36
C ARG A 60 18.06 4.85 11.51
N ARG A 61 17.67 4.62 12.78
CA ARG A 61 18.55 4.88 13.94
C ARG A 61 19.82 4.02 13.93
N GLY A 62 19.76 2.84 13.32
CA GLY A 62 20.90 1.97 13.09
C GLY A 62 21.78 2.39 11.90
N GLY A 63 21.46 3.49 11.20
CA GLY A 63 22.20 3.98 10.04
C GLY A 63 21.85 3.30 8.72
N VAL A 64 20.79 2.49 8.68
CA VAL A 64 20.38 1.76 7.46
C VAL A 64 19.49 2.63 6.59
N THR A 65 19.73 2.61 5.27
CA THR A 65 18.87 3.29 4.30
C THR A 65 17.56 2.51 4.14
N VAL A 66 16.43 3.10 4.53
CA VAL A 66 15.12 2.45 4.35
C VAL A 66 14.49 2.88 3.02
N LEU A 67 14.18 1.91 2.15
CA LEU A 67 13.57 2.07 0.82
C LEU A 67 12.06 2.33 0.91
N GLY A 68 11.67 3.32 1.70
CA GLY A 68 10.27 3.62 2.01
C GLY A 68 10.10 5.00 2.63
N PRO A 69 8.86 5.40 2.94
CA PRO A 69 8.56 6.75 3.40
C PRO A 69 9.13 7.06 4.79
N ASN A 70 9.09 8.34 5.17
CA ASN A 70 9.43 8.78 6.52
C ASN A 70 8.33 8.41 7.53
N GLY A 71 8.64 8.51 8.83
CA GLY A 71 7.69 8.15 9.89
C GLY A 71 6.39 8.96 9.85
N GLU A 72 6.47 10.27 9.57
CA GLU A 72 5.30 11.15 9.51
C GLU A 72 4.35 10.78 8.37
N VAL A 73 4.89 10.44 7.20
CA VAL A 73 4.12 9.95 6.05
C VAL A 73 3.50 8.58 6.36
N ILE A 74 4.25 7.67 6.99
CA ILE A 74 3.71 6.37 7.42
C ILE A 74 2.53 6.57 8.39
N GLN A 75 2.69 7.42 9.41
CA GLN A 75 1.63 7.72 10.39
C GLN A 75 0.40 8.35 9.73
N THR A 76 0.59 9.24 8.76
CA THR A 76 -0.51 9.86 8.02
C THR A 76 -1.28 8.82 7.22
N CYS A 77 -0.58 7.90 6.53
CA CYS A 77 -1.19 6.83 5.75
C CYS A 77 -1.85 5.76 6.63
N ALA A 78 -1.35 5.56 7.85
CA ALA A 78 -1.90 4.64 8.83
C ALA A 78 -3.26 5.07 9.40
N ASP A 79 -3.66 6.33 9.23
CA ASP A 79 -4.96 6.84 9.67
C ASP A 79 -5.74 7.38 8.47
N LYS A 80 -6.83 6.69 8.12
CA LYS A 80 -7.70 7.05 6.99
C LYS A 80 -8.27 8.47 7.10
N TRP A 81 -8.51 8.97 8.32
CA TRP A 81 -8.95 10.35 8.51
C TRP A 81 -7.83 11.35 8.27
N LEU A 82 -6.61 11.07 8.72
CA LEU A 82 -5.44 11.93 8.46
C LEU A 82 -5.12 11.96 6.96
N THR A 83 -5.11 10.80 6.30
CA THR A 83 -4.95 10.68 4.85
C THR A 83 -6.02 11.50 4.11
N HIS A 84 -7.30 11.33 4.48
CA HIS A 84 -8.40 12.06 3.86
C HIS A 84 -8.21 13.57 3.95
N ARG A 85 -7.82 14.08 5.12
CA ARG A 85 -7.58 15.50 5.35
C ARG A 85 -6.38 16.02 4.57
N ALA A 86 -5.29 15.28 4.56
CA ALA A 86 -4.05 15.68 3.87
C ALA A 86 -4.24 15.77 2.35
N LEU A 87 -5.13 14.95 1.78
CA LEU A 87 -5.43 14.93 0.34
C LEU A 87 -6.68 15.73 -0.06
N ARG A 88 -7.28 16.48 0.87
CA ARG A 88 -8.50 17.24 0.59
C ARG A 88 -8.23 18.32 -0.46
N GLY A 89 -8.91 18.25 -1.61
CA GLY A 89 -8.71 19.17 -2.73
C GLY A 89 -7.58 18.77 -3.68
N THR A 90 -6.78 17.76 -3.34
CA THR A 90 -5.69 17.24 -4.19
C THR A 90 -6.22 16.19 -5.18
N VAL A 91 -7.05 15.27 -4.70
CA VAL A 91 -7.67 14.19 -5.49
C VAL A 91 -9.15 14.00 -5.11
N PRO A 92 -9.99 13.45 -6.02
CA PRO A 92 -11.35 13.06 -5.69
C PRO A 92 -11.36 11.97 -4.62
N GLN A 93 -12.21 12.14 -3.61
CA GLN A 93 -12.36 11.19 -2.50
C GLN A 93 -13.84 11.07 -2.14
N PRO A 94 -14.30 9.91 -1.66
CA PRO A 94 -15.64 9.81 -1.07
C PRO A 94 -15.75 10.75 0.14
N LYS A 95 -16.93 11.29 0.38
CA LYS A 95 -17.15 12.10 1.58
C LYS A 95 -16.85 11.25 2.81
N THR A 96 -16.06 11.80 3.73
CA THR A 96 -15.59 11.10 4.91
C THR A 96 -15.81 11.95 6.16
N TRP A 97 -16.19 11.33 7.27
CA TRP A 97 -16.52 11.98 8.53
C TRP A 97 -15.98 11.19 9.74
N ARG A 98 -15.74 11.88 10.86
CA ARG A 98 -15.40 11.24 12.15
C ARG A 98 -16.62 10.84 12.96
N THR A 99 -17.75 11.47 12.67
CA THR A 99 -19.04 11.22 13.33
C THR A 99 -20.07 10.94 12.25
N PRO A 100 -21.06 10.09 12.52
CA PRO A 100 -22.10 9.83 11.53
C PRO A 100 -22.89 11.06 11.19
N ARG A 101 -23.37 11.03 9.95
CA ARG A 101 -24.33 11.97 9.46
C ARG A 101 -25.55 11.19 9.03
N ASP A 102 -26.70 11.81 9.23
CA ASP A 102 -27.94 11.35 8.63
C ASP A 102 -27.88 11.76 7.16
N ILE A 103 -27.53 10.81 6.29
CA ILE A 103 -27.48 11.00 4.84
C ILE A 103 -28.22 9.86 4.18
N GLU A 104 -28.81 10.14 3.02
CA GLU A 104 -29.61 9.17 2.26
C GLU A 104 -28.76 8.08 1.60
N GLN A 105 -27.46 8.32 1.37
CA GLN A 105 -26.56 7.35 0.75
C GLN A 105 -26.06 6.29 1.75
N PRO A 106 -25.78 5.05 1.31
CA PRO A 106 -25.14 4.05 2.15
C PRO A 106 -23.79 4.55 2.68
N ILE A 107 -23.56 4.35 3.98
CA ILE A 107 -22.31 4.71 4.66
C ILE A 107 -21.55 3.44 5.02
N LEU A 108 -20.25 3.44 4.79
CA LEU A 108 -19.32 2.46 5.35
C LEU A 108 -18.74 2.94 6.68
N ILE A 109 -18.65 2.04 7.63
CA ILE A 109 -17.83 2.17 8.83
C ILE A 109 -16.51 1.47 8.56
N LYS A 110 -15.40 2.16 8.79
CA LYS A 110 -14.04 1.60 8.65
C LYS A 110 -13.23 1.90 9.91
N PRO A 111 -12.46 0.95 10.47
CA PRO A 111 -11.43 1.28 11.45
C PRO A 111 -10.47 2.33 10.85
N ALA A 112 -10.10 3.35 11.64
CA ALA A 112 -9.22 4.40 11.13
C ALA A 112 -7.85 3.85 10.68
N ASP A 113 -7.35 2.82 11.39
CA ASP A 113 -6.06 2.15 11.19
C ASP A 113 -6.16 0.71 10.65
N GLY A 114 -7.33 0.31 10.15
CA GLY A 114 -7.53 -1.04 9.61
C GLY A 114 -6.76 -1.25 8.30
N VAL A 115 -6.34 -2.48 8.02
CA VAL A 115 -5.65 -2.86 6.77
C VAL A 115 -6.40 -4.01 6.09
N GLY A 116 -6.28 -4.16 4.77
CA GLY A 116 -6.79 -5.34 4.05
C GLY A 116 -8.30 -5.60 4.23
N CYS A 117 -9.12 -4.55 4.12
CA CYS A 117 -10.57 -4.58 4.32
C CYS A 117 -11.06 -4.94 5.74
N GLU A 118 -10.17 -5.03 6.73
CA GLU A 118 -10.54 -5.38 8.10
C GLU A 118 -11.60 -4.44 8.69
N GLY A 119 -12.69 -5.01 9.20
CA GLY A 119 -13.73 -4.28 9.93
C GLY A 119 -14.59 -3.34 9.07
N ILE A 120 -14.43 -3.36 7.74
CA ILE A 120 -15.27 -2.57 6.83
C ILE A 120 -16.66 -3.20 6.75
N LYS A 121 -17.68 -2.40 7.05
CA LYS A 121 -19.08 -2.81 6.98
C LYS A 121 -20.00 -1.63 6.69
N PHE A 122 -21.19 -1.91 6.18
CA PHE A 122 -22.24 -0.89 6.13
C PHE A 122 -22.66 -0.44 7.53
N ALA A 123 -22.94 0.85 7.66
CA ALA A 123 -23.40 1.44 8.92
C ALA A 123 -24.79 0.91 9.26
N ALA A 124 -24.86 0.10 10.32
CA ALA A 124 -26.10 -0.39 10.89
C ALA A 124 -25.94 -0.45 12.42
N GLY A 125 -26.85 0.18 13.16
CA GLY A 125 -26.85 0.20 14.62
C GLY A 125 -25.73 1.04 15.26
N PRO A 126 -25.47 0.85 16.57
CA PRO A 126 -24.51 1.66 17.32
C PRO A 126 -23.05 1.36 16.94
N TYR A 127 -22.19 2.37 17.08
CA TYR A 127 -20.76 2.32 16.73
C TYR A 127 -19.91 2.98 17.82
N ASN A 128 -18.66 2.55 17.95
CA ASN A 128 -17.71 3.15 18.87
C ASN A 128 -17.10 4.40 18.26
N ALA A 129 -17.58 5.58 18.68
CA ALA A 129 -17.04 6.86 18.24
C ALA A 129 -15.53 6.96 18.55
N GLY A 130 -14.76 7.54 17.62
CA GLY A 130 -13.35 7.87 17.83
C GLY A 130 -12.31 6.83 17.38
N LYS A 131 -12.70 5.60 17.04
CA LYS A 131 -11.81 4.57 16.46
C LYS A 131 -12.12 4.21 15.00
N VAL A 132 -13.19 4.79 14.48
CA VAL A 132 -13.69 4.52 13.13
C VAL A 132 -13.89 5.83 12.38
N ILE A 133 -13.86 5.73 11.06
CA ILE A 133 -14.38 6.75 10.15
C ILE A 133 -15.68 6.27 9.51
N PHE A 134 -16.48 7.23 9.08
CA PHE A 134 -17.66 7.04 8.26
C PHE A 134 -17.34 7.56 6.88
N GLN A 135 -17.56 6.75 5.86
CA GLN A 135 -17.25 7.10 4.50
C GLN A 135 -18.42 6.76 3.59
N GLU A 136 -18.77 7.67 2.69
CA GLU A 136 -19.73 7.44 1.62
C GLU A 136 -19.36 6.16 0.87
N PHE A 137 -20.33 5.26 0.69
CA PHE A 137 -20.16 4.11 -0.17
C PHE A 137 -20.22 4.58 -1.62
N VAL A 138 -19.15 4.35 -2.37
CA VAL A 138 -19.09 4.58 -3.81
C VAL A 138 -19.27 3.23 -4.49
N GLU A 139 -20.30 3.13 -5.33
CA GLU A 139 -20.50 1.99 -6.21
C GLU A 139 -19.58 2.09 -7.43
N GLY A 140 -18.94 0.97 -7.80
CA GLY A 140 -18.01 0.94 -8.93
C GLY A 140 -17.08 -0.26 -8.90
N GLU A 141 -16.22 -0.34 -9.91
CA GLU A 141 -15.16 -1.34 -9.95
C GLU A 141 -14.02 -0.96 -9.00
N HIS A 142 -13.52 -1.93 -8.24
CA HIS A 142 -12.37 -1.71 -7.37
C HIS A 142 -11.08 -1.82 -8.16
N ALA A 143 -10.19 -0.85 -7.99
CA ALA A 143 -8.90 -0.80 -8.66
C ALA A 143 -7.78 -0.48 -7.66
N SER A 144 -6.54 -0.77 -8.03
CA SER A 144 -5.36 -0.29 -7.32
C SER A 144 -4.27 0.08 -8.29
N CYS A 145 -3.36 0.94 -7.86
CA CYS A 145 -2.14 1.26 -8.59
C CYS A 145 -0.94 0.82 -7.75
N CYS A 146 0.07 0.27 -8.41
CA CYS A 146 1.40 0.07 -7.82
C CYS A 146 2.31 1.20 -8.31
N LEU A 147 3.03 1.87 -7.42
CA LEU A 147 3.86 3.03 -7.76
C LEU A 147 5.27 2.88 -7.20
N LEU A 148 6.21 3.58 -7.84
CA LEU A 148 7.54 3.85 -7.28
C LEU A 148 7.75 5.36 -7.21
N MET A 149 8.06 5.86 -6.01
CA MET A 149 8.17 7.29 -5.70
C MET A 149 9.60 7.65 -5.28
N LYS A 150 10.09 8.81 -5.73
CA LYS A 150 11.35 9.43 -5.30
C LYS A 150 11.22 10.94 -5.36
N GLU A 151 11.55 11.62 -4.26
CA GLU A 151 11.67 13.09 -4.20
C GLU A 151 10.45 13.84 -4.78
N GLY A 152 9.24 13.43 -4.38
CA GLY A 152 7.99 14.09 -4.77
C GLY A 152 7.57 13.84 -6.22
N LYS A 153 8.21 12.90 -6.92
CA LYS A 153 7.81 12.41 -8.24
C LYS A 153 7.72 10.90 -8.23
N GLY A 154 7.00 10.32 -9.17
CA GLY A 154 6.96 8.87 -9.31
C GLY A 154 6.49 8.37 -10.66
N VAL A 155 6.45 7.05 -10.75
CA VAL A 155 5.90 6.34 -11.91
C VAL A 155 4.86 5.35 -11.43
N VAL A 156 3.77 5.23 -12.19
CA VAL A 156 2.79 4.17 -12.01
C VAL A 156 3.34 2.92 -12.69
N LEU A 157 3.61 1.90 -11.90
CA LEU A 157 4.14 0.61 -12.35
C LEU A 157 3.05 -0.24 -13.00
N SER A 158 1.84 -0.18 -12.45
CA SER A 158 0.65 -0.87 -12.98
C SER A 158 -0.63 -0.26 -12.44
N VAL A 159 -1.70 -0.39 -13.23
CA VAL A 159 -3.09 -0.21 -12.79
C VAL A 159 -3.75 -1.58 -12.80
N ASN A 160 -4.35 -1.96 -11.68
CA ASN A 160 -4.78 -3.31 -11.38
C ASN A 160 -6.27 -3.30 -11.03
N LYS A 161 -7.02 -4.29 -11.50
CA LYS A 161 -8.35 -4.59 -10.95
C LYS A 161 -8.18 -5.24 -9.59
N GLN A 162 -9.04 -4.91 -8.64
CA GLN A 162 -9.18 -5.63 -7.38
C GLN A 162 -10.51 -6.39 -7.37
N GLU A 163 -10.45 -7.67 -7.03
CA GLU A 163 -11.65 -8.48 -6.83
C GLU A 163 -12.05 -8.37 -5.36
N ILE A 164 -13.10 -7.59 -5.09
CA ILE A 164 -13.65 -7.40 -3.76
C ILE A 164 -15.00 -8.12 -3.66
N VAL A 165 -15.13 -8.99 -2.67
CA VAL A 165 -16.37 -9.74 -2.42
C VAL A 165 -17.04 -9.20 -1.17
N ILE A 166 -18.35 -8.97 -1.25
CA ILE A 166 -19.14 -8.54 -0.10
C ILE A 166 -19.90 -9.76 0.45
N LYS A 167 -19.52 -10.24 1.63
CA LYS A 167 -20.20 -11.35 2.33
C LYS A 167 -20.80 -10.86 3.63
N ARG A 168 -22.12 -11.05 3.81
CA ARG A 168 -22.84 -10.63 5.02
C ARG A 168 -22.58 -9.15 5.40
N GLY A 169 -22.45 -8.29 4.40
CA GLY A 169 -22.18 -6.86 4.57
C GLY A 169 -20.73 -6.51 4.95
N GLN A 170 -19.80 -7.47 4.89
CA GLN A 170 -18.36 -7.26 5.10
C GLN A 170 -17.61 -7.41 3.78
N PHE A 171 -16.54 -6.64 3.63
CA PHE A 171 -15.73 -6.60 2.41
C PHE A 171 -14.51 -7.51 2.59
N GLU A 172 -14.25 -8.36 1.60
CA GLU A 172 -13.10 -9.24 1.54
C GLU A 172 -12.34 -9.02 0.23
N TYR A 173 -11.03 -8.84 0.34
CA TYR A 173 -10.15 -8.83 -0.83
C TYR A 173 -9.90 -10.27 -1.29
N ALA A 174 -10.33 -10.59 -2.51
CA ALA A 174 -10.26 -11.93 -3.09
C ALA A 174 -9.19 -12.07 -4.18
N GLY A 175 -8.51 -10.97 -4.56
CA GLY A 175 -7.46 -11.03 -5.57
C GLY A 175 -7.23 -9.75 -6.35
N SER A 176 -6.33 -9.84 -7.33
CA SER A 176 -6.04 -8.76 -8.28
C SER A 176 -5.75 -9.28 -9.68
N ALA A 177 -6.11 -8.48 -10.67
CA ALA A 177 -5.79 -8.73 -12.07
C ALA A 177 -5.05 -7.54 -12.70
N ILE A 178 -4.03 -7.84 -13.51
CA ILE A 178 -3.25 -6.86 -14.27
C ILE A 178 -3.27 -7.24 -15.76
N PRO A 179 -3.50 -6.29 -16.68
CA PRO A 179 -3.85 -4.89 -16.43
C PRO A 179 -5.33 -4.71 -16.06
N PHE A 180 -5.67 -3.56 -15.46
CA PHE A 180 -7.05 -3.10 -15.37
C PHE A 180 -7.53 -2.58 -16.74
N LYS A 181 -8.22 -3.42 -17.50
CA LYS A 181 -8.77 -3.05 -18.81
C LYS A 181 -10.04 -2.21 -18.65
N HIS A 182 -9.88 -0.90 -18.44
CA HIS A 182 -11.00 0.02 -18.22
C HIS A 182 -10.78 1.38 -18.90
N PRO A 183 -11.82 2.04 -19.45
CA PRO A 183 -11.67 3.36 -20.09
C PRO A 183 -11.04 4.44 -19.18
N LEU A 184 -11.26 4.35 -17.86
CA LEU A 184 -10.73 5.28 -16.86
C LEU A 184 -9.37 4.87 -16.26
N GLU A 185 -8.67 3.90 -16.84
CA GLU A 185 -7.34 3.45 -16.37
C GLU A 185 -6.35 4.61 -16.17
N LYS A 186 -6.26 5.52 -17.15
CA LYS A 186 -5.36 6.68 -17.09
C LYS A 186 -5.75 7.68 -16.00
N GLU A 187 -7.05 7.83 -15.75
CA GLU A 187 -7.54 8.67 -14.66
C GLU A 187 -7.14 8.07 -13.30
N CYS A 188 -7.30 6.76 -13.14
CA CYS A 188 -6.85 6.05 -11.94
C CYS A 188 -5.35 6.23 -11.68
N ALA A 189 -4.53 6.07 -12.73
CA ALA A 189 -3.09 6.31 -12.66
C ALA A 189 -2.77 7.75 -12.23
N GLY A 190 -3.44 8.75 -12.82
CA GLY A 190 -3.24 10.16 -12.50
C GLY A 190 -3.70 10.55 -11.08
N ILE A 191 -4.78 9.96 -10.59
CA ILE A 191 -5.22 10.13 -9.19
C ILE A 191 -4.21 9.51 -8.24
N ALA A 192 -3.79 8.28 -8.51
CA ALA A 192 -2.85 7.57 -7.65
C ALA A 192 -1.51 8.31 -7.53
N LEU A 193 -0.97 8.79 -8.65
CA LEU A 193 0.28 9.54 -8.65
C LEU A 193 0.15 10.84 -7.86
N ARG A 194 -0.88 11.66 -8.12
CA ARG A 194 -1.10 12.91 -7.37
C ARG A 194 -1.34 12.68 -5.88
N ALA A 195 -2.00 11.60 -5.49
CA ALA A 195 -2.18 11.24 -4.08
C ALA A 195 -0.83 10.92 -3.41
N ALA A 196 0.00 10.11 -4.06
CA ALA A 196 1.33 9.75 -3.55
C ALA A 196 2.26 10.97 -3.50
N GLU A 197 2.23 11.86 -4.50
CA GLU A 197 2.99 13.11 -4.52
C GLU A 197 2.51 14.07 -3.42
N GLY A 198 1.19 14.25 -3.28
CA GLY A 198 0.59 15.15 -2.27
C GLY A 198 0.88 14.75 -0.83
N LEU A 199 1.16 13.47 -0.58
CA LEU A 199 1.57 12.94 0.72
C LEU A 199 3.10 12.85 0.88
N GLY A 200 3.88 13.18 -0.15
CA GLY A 200 5.35 13.11 -0.08
C GLY A 200 5.89 11.69 0.06
N LEU A 201 5.28 10.70 -0.61
CA LEU A 201 5.73 9.31 -0.55
C LEU A 201 7.15 9.14 -1.12
N HIS A 202 7.85 8.13 -0.59
CA HIS A 202 9.15 7.68 -1.06
C HIS A 202 9.16 6.16 -1.07
N GLY A 203 9.76 5.55 -2.09
CA GLY A 203 9.77 4.10 -2.28
C GLY A 203 8.51 3.56 -2.94
N TYR A 204 8.30 2.25 -2.84
CA TYR A 204 7.12 1.58 -3.38
C TYR A 204 5.89 1.89 -2.53
N CYS A 205 4.75 2.17 -3.18
CA CYS A 205 3.46 2.25 -2.51
C CYS A 205 2.32 1.69 -3.37
N GLY A 206 1.24 1.27 -2.70
CA GLY A 206 -0.01 0.92 -3.33
C GLY A 206 -1.05 2.00 -3.09
N VAL A 207 -1.89 2.29 -4.09
CA VAL A 207 -3.04 3.20 -3.94
C VAL A 207 -4.29 2.45 -4.36
N ASP A 208 -5.30 2.40 -3.50
CA ASP A 208 -6.59 1.78 -3.78
C ASP A 208 -7.58 2.84 -4.27
N LEU A 209 -8.38 2.46 -5.25
CA LEU A 209 -9.38 3.30 -5.91
C LEU A 209 -10.70 2.55 -6.08
N VAL A 210 -11.79 3.30 -6.22
CA VAL A 210 -13.06 2.80 -6.75
C VAL A 210 -13.43 3.62 -7.98
N VAL A 211 -13.84 2.94 -9.03
CA VAL A 211 -14.14 3.49 -10.34
C VAL A 211 -15.65 3.36 -10.59
N GLY A 212 -16.39 4.40 -10.20
CA GLY A 212 -17.82 4.53 -10.44
C GLY A 212 -18.09 5.42 -11.66
N GLU A 213 -19.02 6.37 -11.53
CA GLU A 213 -19.20 7.44 -12.53
C GLU A 213 -17.94 8.31 -12.71
N ALA A 214 -17.13 8.40 -11.65
CA ALA A 214 -15.78 8.94 -11.64
C ALA A 214 -14.87 8.04 -10.80
N SER A 215 -13.55 8.21 -10.93
CA SER A 215 -12.58 7.48 -10.11
C SER A 215 -12.32 8.22 -8.80
N TYR A 216 -12.35 7.49 -7.69
CA TYR A 216 -12.15 8.03 -6.34
C TYR A 216 -10.95 7.36 -5.68
N PHE A 217 -10.08 8.16 -5.07
CA PHE A 217 -9.05 7.67 -4.15
C PHE A 217 -9.72 7.11 -2.89
N ILE A 218 -9.31 5.92 -2.46
CA ILE A 218 -9.85 5.26 -1.27
C ILE A 218 -8.81 5.18 -0.16
N GLU A 219 -7.61 4.69 -0.47
CA GLU A 219 -6.59 4.39 0.52
C GLU A 219 -5.19 4.41 -0.10
N LEU A 220 -4.18 4.81 0.69
CA LEU A 220 -2.77 4.71 0.31
C LEU A 220 -2.06 3.78 1.28
N ASN A 221 -1.42 2.76 0.74
CA ASN A 221 -0.59 1.81 1.47
C ASN A 221 0.88 2.19 1.27
N PRO A 222 1.60 2.68 2.30
CA PRO A 222 2.97 3.22 2.19
C PRO A 222 4.05 2.11 2.11
N ARG A 223 3.71 0.98 1.49
CA ARG A 223 4.49 -0.26 1.48
C ARG A 223 4.09 -1.15 0.32
N VAL A 224 4.79 -2.27 0.17
CA VAL A 224 4.39 -3.36 -0.73
C VAL A 224 2.99 -3.88 -0.37
N THR A 225 2.14 -4.02 -1.38
CA THR A 225 0.77 -4.54 -1.28
C THR A 225 0.65 -5.88 -2.00
N THR A 226 -0.42 -6.63 -1.74
CA THR A 226 -0.62 -7.95 -2.36
C THR A 226 -0.69 -7.91 -3.89
N SER A 227 -1.13 -6.78 -4.47
CA SER A 227 -1.09 -6.56 -5.93
C SER A 227 0.33 -6.68 -6.52
N PHE A 228 1.37 -6.55 -5.71
CA PHE A 228 2.76 -6.82 -6.12
C PHE A 228 2.95 -8.26 -6.64
N VAL A 229 2.25 -9.25 -6.07
CA VAL A 229 2.35 -10.65 -6.51
C VAL A 229 1.91 -10.77 -7.97
N ALA A 230 0.83 -10.08 -8.35
CA ALA A 230 0.38 -10.05 -9.73
C ALA A 230 1.35 -9.27 -10.63
N LEU A 231 1.85 -8.13 -10.16
CA LEU A 231 2.81 -7.28 -10.88
C LEU A 231 4.10 -8.02 -11.21
N ALA A 232 4.66 -8.75 -10.25
CA ALA A 232 5.91 -9.48 -10.41
C ALA A 232 5.86 -10.53 -11.54
N GLN A 233 4.67 -11.04 -11.90
CA GLN A 233 4.52 -12.01 -13.00
C GLN A 233 4.59 -11.39 -14.40
N VAL A 234 4.27 -10.10 -14.53
CA VAL A 234 4.17 -9.41 -15.83
C VAL A 234 5.27 -8.37 -16.01
N LEU A 235 5.89 -7.91 -14.93
CA LEU A 235 6.97 -6.93 -14.95
C LEU A 235 8.24 -7.53 -15.57
N GLN A 236 8.77 -6.88 -16.61
CA GLN A 236 9.99 -7.32 -17.30
C GLN A 236 11.27 -6.80 -16.59
N ALA A 237 11.27 -6.76 -15.27
CA ALA A 237 12.37 -6.25 -14.44
C ALA A 237 12.31 -6.79 -13.00
N ASN A 238 13.47 -6.86 -12.34
CA ASN A 238 13.52 -7.09 -10.89
C ASN A 238 13.23 -5.78 -10.16
N LEU A 239 12.05 -5.67 -9.53
CA LEU A 239 11.61 -4.44 -8.89
C LEU A 239 12.47 -4.05 -7.66
N ALA A 240 12.98 -5.03 -6.91
CA ALA A 240 13.86 -4.76 -5.78
C ALA A 240 15.17 -4.11 -6.24
N LYS A 241 15.76 -4.63 -7.33
CA LYS A 241 16.92 -4.01 -7.97
C LYS A 241 16.61 -2.60 -8.44
N VAL A 242 15.49 -2.40 -9.15
CA VAL A 242 15.08 -1.07 -9.61
C VAL A 242 14.92 -0.09 -8.45
N ALA A 243 14.34 -0.53 -7.33
CA ALA A 243 14.20 0.31 -6.15
C ALA A 243 15.55 0.71 -5.58
N VAL A 244 16.54 -0.19 -5.49
CA VAL A 244 17.90 0.16 -5.05
C VAL A 244 18.55 1.13 -6.03
N ASP A 245 18.56 0.80 -7.33
CA ASP A 245 19.20 1.62 -8.36
C ASP A 245 18.66 3.07 -8.32
N VAL A 246 17.33 3.23 -8.17
CA VAL A 246 16.68 4.54 -8.16
C VAL A 246 16.85 5.27 -6.82
N LEU A 247 16.60 4.59 -5.70
CA LEU A 247 16.47 5.23 -4.38
C LEU A 247 17.80 5.35 -3.63
N VAL A 248 18.78 4.52 -3.97
CA VAL A 248 20.11 4.50 -3.34
C VAL A 248 21.17 5.01 -4.32
N ASP A 249 21.24 4.42 -5.51
CA ASP A 249 22.33 4.72 -6.46
C ASP A 249 22.09 5.97 -7.32
N GLY A 250 20.91 6.58 -7.18
CA GLY A 250 20.59 7.84 -7.85
C GLY A 250 20.17 7.69 -9.31
N ALA A 251 19.86 6.48 -9.80
CA ALA A 251 19.38 6.27 -11.15
C ALA A 251 18.06 7.03 -11.42
N SER A 252 17.81 7.32 -12.68
CA SER A 252 16.56 7.93 -13.12
C SER A 252 15.40 6.93 -13.04
N MET A 253 14.18 7.45 -12.88
CA MET A 253 12.97 6.63 -12.90
C MET A 253 12.84 5.88 -14.24
N PRO A 254 12.84 4.54 -14.24
CA PRO A 254 12.81 3.78 -15.48
C PRO A 254 11.41 3.75 -16.09
N LYS A 255 11.35 3.64 -17.43
CA LYS A 255 10.13 3.25 -18.12
C LYS A 255 10.03 1.73 -18.13
N LEU A 256 9.34 1.18 -17.14
CA LEU A 256 9.18 -0.26 -17.00
C LEU A 256 8.13 -0.79 -17.99
N GLN A 257 8.36 -2.01 -18.47
CA GLN A 257 7.47 -2.69 -19.39
C GLN A 257 6.76 -3.84 -18.69
N LEU A 258 5.45 -3.94 -18.92
CA LEU A 258 4.64 -5.09 -18.53
C LEU A 258 4.37 -5.94 -19.77
N LYS A 259 4.43 -7.26 -19.63
CA LYS A 259 4.13 -8.21 -20.71
C LYS A 259 3.12 -9.25 -20.22
N GLY A 260 2.03 -9.40 -20.97
CA GLY A 260 0.97 -10.38 -20.67
C GLY A 260 -0.05 -9.87 -19.67
N CYS A 261 -0.73 -10.81 -19.02
CA CYS A 261 -1.68 -10.55 -17.94
C CYS A 261 -1.39 -11.48 -16.76
N SER A 262 -1.78 -11.04 -15.57
CA SER A 262 -1.68 -11.82 -14.34
C SER A 262 -2.97 -11.73 -13.55
N LEU A 263 -3.37 -12.85 -12.96
CA LEU A 263 -4.52 -12.96 -12.07
C LEU A 263 -4.08 -13.69 -10.81
N VAL A 264 -4.21 -13.03 -9.67
CA VAL A 264 -3.96 -13.61 -8.35
C VAL A 264 -5.31 -13.73 -7.63
N ARG A 265 -5.57 -14.88 -7.03
CA ARG A 265 -6.75 -15.14 -6.18
C ARG A 265 -6.29 -15.60 -4.79
N ILE A 266 -7.04 -15.22 -3.77
CA ILE A 266 -6.76 -15.52 -2.35
C ILE A 266 -7.95 -16.25 -1.74
#